data_AF-W0EC18-F1
#
_entry.id   AF-W0EC18-F1
#
_cell.length_a   1.000
_cell.length_b   1.000
_cell.length_c   1.000
_cell.angle_alpha   90.00
_cell.angle_beta   90.00
_cell.angle_gamma   90.00
#
_symmetry.space_group_name_H-M   'P 1'
#
loop_
_entity.id
_entity.type
_entity.pdbx_description
1 polymer ?
#
loop_
_entity_poly.entity_id
_entity_poly.type
_entity_poly.pdbx_seq_one_letter_code
_entity_poly.pdbx_strand_id
1 'polypeptide(L)'
;MRVVFKRRTLITIVLLIALGILLSYSSGYRFSPYEAAMAHFDVDKSATEFGDVNFQLSRVYLFNTPNGPRTVIAIKEGLLWRAHAASRFPKSSDRLRQLGG
;
A
#
# COMPACT_ATOMS: atom_id res chain seq x y z
N MET A 1 -18.95 -36.52 7.75
CA MET A 1 -19.04 -35.72 9.00
C MET A 1 -19.83 -34.44 8.70
N ARG A 2 -21.09 -34.30 9.16
CA ARG A 2 -21.85 -33.04 9.03
C ARG A 2 -21.48 -32.15 10.21
N VAL A 3 -20.74 -31.07 9.95
CA VAL A 3 -20.47 -30.06 10.98
C VAL A 3 -21.74 -29.24 11.18
N VAL A 4 -22.48 -29.53 12.25
CA VAL A 4 -23.66 -28.75 12.64
C VAL A 4 -23.17 -27.54 13.42
N PHE A 5 -22.94 -26.42 12.74
CA PHE A 5 -22.57 -25.17 13.39
C PHE A 5 -23.76 -24.64 14.20
N LYS A 6 -23.62 -24.60 15.53
CA LYS A 6 -24.58 -23.88 16.37
C LYS A 6 -24.51 -22.39 16.02
N ARG A 7 -25.66 -21.71 16.05
CA ARG A 7 -25.77 -20.26 15.73
C ARG A 7 -24.73 -19.40 16.47
N ARG A 8 -24.43 -19.74 17.73
CA ARG A 8 -23.38 -19.08 18.53
C ARG A 8 -22.00 -19.25 17.92
N THR A 9 -21.63 -20.46 17.48
CA THR A 9 -20.34 -20.74 16.83
C THR A 9 -20.20 -19.97 15.52
N LEU A 10 -21.27 -19.88 14.73
CA LEU A 10 -21.27 -19.09 13.50
C LEU A 10 -21.01 -17.61 13.79
N ILE A 11 -21.71 -17.04 14.79
CA ILE A 11 -21.51 -15.65 15.21
C ILE A 11 -20.07 -15.41 15.69
N THR A 12 -19.53 -16.31 16.51
CA THR A 12 -18.13 -16.20 16.98
C THR A 12 -17.14 -16.22 15.82
N ILE A 13 -17.31 -17.13 14.85
CA ILE A 13 -16.43 -17.20 13.67
C ILE A 13 -16.49 -15.90 12.87
N VAL A 14 -17.68 -15.36 12.61
CA VAL A 14 -17.84 -14.10 11.87
C VAL A 14 -17.16 -12.95 12.60
N LEU A 15 -17.32 -12.85 13.93
CA LEU A 15 -16.65 -11.82 14.73
C LEU A 15 -15.13 -11.94 14.69
N LEU A 16 -14.59 -13.16 14.75
CA LEU A 16 -13.14 -13.38 14.65
C LEU A 16 -12.60 -13.00 13.27
N ILE A 17 -13.32 -13.31 12.19
CA ILE A 17 -12.95 -12.90 10.83
C ILE A 17 -12.98 -11.37 10.71
N ALA A 18 -14.05 -10.72 11.18
CA ALA A 18 -14.17 -9.26 11.15
C ALA A 18 -13.04 -8.58 11.95
N LEU A 19 -12.70 -9.11 13.12
CA LEU A 19 -11.57 -8.64 13.92
C LEU A 19 -10.24 -8.81 13.20
N GLY A 20 -10.01 -9.96 12.55
CA GLY A 20 -8.80 -10.21 11.77
C GLY A 20 -8.64 -9.24 10.59
N ILE A 21 -9.74 -8.93 9.89
CA ILE A 21 -9.74 -7.93 8.81
C ILE A 21 -9.39 -6.55 9.35
N LEU A 22 -9.99 -6.15 10.48
CA LEU A 22 -9.70 -4.88 11.16
C LEU A 22 -8.22 -4.75 11.54
N LEU A 23 -7.66 -5.78 12.19
CA LEU A 23 -6.25 -5.79 12.59
C LEU A 23 -5.29 -5.73 11.38
N SER A 24 -5.63 -6.44 10.30
CA SER A 24 -4.87 -6.39 9.05
C SER A 24 -4.89 -4.99 8.46
N TYR A 25 -6.06 -4.34 8.42
CA TYR A 25 -6.20 -2.99 7.90
C TYR A 25 -5.45 -1.96 8.75
N SER A 26 -5.48 -2.08 10.08
CA SER A 26 -4.71 -1.23 10.99
C SER A 26 -3.20 -1.42 10.85
N SER A 27 -2.73 -2.60 10.44
CA SER A 27 -1.31 -2.90 10.22
C SER A 27 -0.77 -2.43 8.87
N GLY A 28 -1.59 -1.75 8.06
CA GLY A 28 -1.22 -1.24 6.74
C GLY A 28 -1.43 -2.22 5.58
N TYR A 29 -2.08 -3.36 5.81
CA TYR A 29 -2.45 -4.27 4.73
C TYR A 29 -3.64 -3.73 3.93
N ARG A 30 -3.57 -3.84 2.60
CA ARG A 30 -4.60 -3.40 1.66
C ARG A 30 -4.82 -4.44 0.57
N PHE A 31 -5.94 -4.35 -0.14
CA PHE A 31 -6.27 -5.27 -1.24
C PHE A 31 -5.63 -4.86 -2.56
N SER A 32 -5.23 -3.58 -2.70
CA SER A 32 -4.53 -3.08 -3.88
C SER A 32 -3.15 -2.52 -3.54
N PRO A 33 -2.18 -2.63 -4.47
CA PRO A 33 -0.84 -2.07 -4.27
C PRO A 33 -0.88 -0.54 -4.14
N TYR A 34 -1.77 0.13 -4.88
CA TYR A 34 -1.96 1.58 -4.82
C TYR A 34 -2.46 2.04 -3.45
N GLU A 35 -3.51 1.40 -2.91
CA GLU A 35 -4.00 1.71 -1.57
C GLU A 35 -2.93 1.49 -0.51
N ALA A 36 -2.13 0.42 -0.64
CA ALA A 36 -1.03 0.16 0.29
C ALA A 36 0.01 1.28 0.23
N ALA A 37 0.36 1.74 -0.97
CA ALA A 37 1.31 2.82 -1.16
C ALA A 37 0.79 4.17 -0.64
N MET A 38 -0.48 4.49 -0.93
CA MET A 38 -1.14 5.72 -0.48
C MET A 38 -1.39 5.75 1.04
N ALA A 39 -1.54 4.58 1.67
CA ALA A 39 -1.72 4.47 3.12
C ALA A 39 -0.41 4.61 3.91
N HIS A 40 0.74 4.71 3.25
CA HIS A 40 2.02 4.90 3.92
C HIS A 40 2.07 6.28 4.62
N PHE A 41 2.59 6.34 5.85
CA PHE A 41 2.55 7.55 6.69
C PHE A 41 3.25 8.78 6.08
N ASP A 42 4.20 8.52 5.18
CA ASP A 42 5.03 9.53 4.51
C ASP A 42 4.40 10.06 3.20
N VAL A 43 3.21 9.55 2.84
CA VAL A 43 2.44 9.96 1.66
C VAL A 43 1.25 10.77 2.12
N ASP A 44 1.25 12.06 1.75
CA ASP A 44 0.14 12.95 2.06
C ASP A 44 -1.13 12.52 1.31
N LYS A 45 -2.31 12.73 1.92
CA LYS A 45 -3.61 12.42 1.26
C LYS A 45 -3.83 13.20 -0.04
N SER A 46 -3.14 14.33 -0.19
CA SER A 46 -3.14 15.17 -1.39
C SER A 46 -2.07 14.77 -2.41
N ALA A 47 -1.36 13.66 -2.19
CA ALA A 47 -0.34 13.19 -3.10
C ALA A 47 -0.94 12.83 -4.46
N THR A 48 -0.27 13.23 -5.54
CA THR A 48 -0.64 12.87 -6.90
C THR A 48 0.37 11.88 -7.46
N GLU A 49 -0.10 10.74 -7.94
CA GLU A 49 0.74 9.79 -8.65
C GLU A 49 1.19 10.41 -9.98
N PHE A 50 2.48 10.28 -10.30
CA PHE A 50 3.03 10.71 -11.59
C PHE A 50 3.78 9.60 -12.33
N GLY A 51 3.83 8.40 -11.75
CA GLY A 51 4.35 7.22 -12.43
C GLY A 51 4.39 6.00 -11.52
N ASP A 52 4.42 4.84 -12.13
CA ASP A 52 4.57 3.55 -11.46
C ASP A 52 5.53 2.63 -12.21
N VAL A 53 6.12 1.70 -11.46
CA VAL A 53 6.90 0.60 -12.00
C VAL A 53 6.36 -0.69 -11.41
N ASN A 54 5.87 -1.56 -12.28
CA ASN A 54 5.25 -2.81 -11.89
C ASN A 54 6.26 -3.96 -11.90
N PHE A 55 6.46 -4.58 -10.73
CA PHE A 55 7.13 -5.87 -10.59
C PHE A 55 6.08 -6.93 -10.20
N GLN A 56 6.29 -8.20 -10.55
CA GLN A 56 5.27 -9.24 -10.35
C GLN A 56 4.78 -9.36 -8.88
N LEU A 57 5.67 -9.14 -7.92
CA LEU A 57 5.39 -9.23 -6.47
C LEU A 57 5.56 -7.91 -5.73
N SER A 58 5.87 -6.82 -6.43
CA SER A 58 6.02 -5.50 -5.83
C SER A 58 5.65 -4.42 -6.83
N ARG A 59 5.15 -3.29 -6.37
CA ARG A 59 4.89 -2.15 -7.24
C ARG A 59 5.45 -0.90 -6.61
N VAL A 60 6.20 -0.17 -7.40
CA VAL A 60 6.81 1.08 -6.98
C VAL A 60 5.97 2.21 -7.54
N TYR A 61 5.56 3.13 -6.67
CA TYR A 61 4.79 4.30 -7.04
C TYR A 61 5.61 5.56 -6.80
N LEU A 62 5.46 6.51 -7.71
CA LEU A 62 6.05 7.84 -7.63
C LEU A 62 4.94 8.85 -7.39
N PHE A 63 5.01 9.51 -6.24
CA PHE A 63 4.03 10.49 -5.78
C PHE A 63 4.65 11.88 -5.70
N ASN A 64 3.95 12.89 -6.18
CA ASN A 64 4.23 14.28 -5.87
C ASN A 64 3.46 14.66 -4.61
N THR A 65 4.16 15.01 -3.54
CA THR A 65 3.54 15.55 -2.33
C THR A 65 3.92 17.03 -2.17
N PRO A 66 3.19 17.82 -1.35
CA PRO A 66 3.57 19.20 -1.04
C PRO A 66 5.01 19.31 -0.49
N ASN A 67 5.49 18.25 0.15
CA ASN A 67 6.82 18.15 0.74
C ASN A 67 7.89 17.63 -0.25
N GLY A 68 7.55 17.47 -1.52
CA GLY A 68 8.42 16.98 -2.58
C GLY A 68 8.10 15.55 -3.03
N PRO A 69 8.77 15.07 -4.08
CA PRO A 69 8.52 13.74 -4.61
C PRO A 69 8.85 12.62 -3.62
N ARG A 70 8.01 11.60 -3.61
CA ARG A 70 8.15 10.38 -2.81
C ARG A 70 8.09 9.16 -3.71
N THR A 71 8.92 8.18 -3.41
CA THR A 71 8.86 6.86 -4.03
C THR A 71 8.43 5.86 -2.97
N VAL A 72 7.39 5.10 -3.24
CA VAL A 72 6.81 4.16 -2.27
C VAL A 72 6.81 2.77 -2.88
N ILE A 73 7.22 1.78 -2.10
CA ILE A 73 7.25 0.38 -2.54
C ILE A 73 6.15 -0.37 -1.82
N ALA A 74 5.15 -0.82 -2.57
CA ALA A 74 4.14 -1.76 -2.12
C ALA A 74 4.57 -3.19 -2.46
N ILE A 75 4.62 -4.07 -1.47
CA ILE A 75 5.03 -5.46 -1.64
C ILE A 75 3.81 -6.35 -1.39
N LYS A 76 3.68 -7.40 -2.22
CA LYS A 76 2.63 -8.40 -2.05
C LYS A 76 3.02 -9.39 -0.96
N GLU A 77 2.18 -9.50 0.06
CA GLU A 77 2.30 -10.45 1.16
C GLU A 77 1.08 -11.37 1.19
N GLY A 78 1.22 -12.55 0.60
CA GLY A 78 0.12 -13.48 0.39
C GLY A 78 -0.92 -12.92 -0.60
N LEU A 79 -2.13 -12.66 -0.10
CA LEU A 79 -3.24 -12.08 -0.89
C LEU A 79 -3.35 -10.56 -0.73
N LEU A 80 -2.61 -9.96 0.19
CA LEU A 80 -2.69 -8.54 0.52
C LEU A 80 -1.41 -7.82 0.09
N TRP A 81 -1.46 -6.50 0.12
CA TRP A 81 -0.36 -5.60 -0.19
C TRP A 81 -0.02 -4.74 1.02
N ARG A 82 1.25 -4.46 1.21
CA ARG A 82 1.72 -3.57 2.28
C ARG A 82 2.87 -2.70 1.77
N ALA A 83 2.84 -1.42 2.12
CA ALA A 83 3.97 -0.52 1.87
C ALA A 83 4.88 -0.49 3.09
N HIS A 84 6.14 -0.92 2.91
CA HIS A 84 7.13 -0.97 3.99
C HIS A 84 8.05 0.24 4.02
N ALA A 85 8.27 0.85 2.87
CA ALA A 85 9.23 1.92 2.71
C ALA A 85 8.71 2.98 1.75
N ALA A 86 8.93 4.23 2.16
CA ALA A 86 8.89 5.40 1.29
C ALA A 86 10.25 6.08 1.34
N SER A 87 10.74 6.53 0.19
CA SER A 87 11.94 7.34 0.07
C SER A 87 11.57 8.73 -0.41
N ARG A 88 12.21 9.74 0.20
CA ARG A 88 12.13 11.13 -0.25
C ARG A 88 13.28 11.43 -1.17
N PHE A 89 12.99 12.08 -2.29
CA PHE A 89 14.03 12.70 -3.09
C PHE A 89 13.91 14.22 -2.96
N PRO A 90 15.00 14.93 -2.62
CA PRO A 90 14.97 16.38 -2.65
C PRO A 90 14.65 16.83 -4.07
N LYS A 91 13.76 17.82 -4.20
CA LYS A 91 13.45 18.42 -5.48
C LYS A 91 14.70 19.15 -5.96
N SER A 92 15.48 18.51 -6.82
CA SER A 92 16.65 19.16 -7.43
C SER A 92 16.18 20.21 -8.43
N SER A 93 16.76 21.40 -8.35
CA SER A 93 16.60 22.46 -9.36
C SER A 93 17.49 22.22 -10.59
N ASP A 94 18.32 21.18 -10.57
CA ASP A 94 19.17 20.86 -11.71
C ASP A 94 18.29 20.48 -12.89
N ARG A 95 18.28 21.35 -13.90
CA ARG A 95 17.75 21.02 -15.21
C ARG A 95 18.49 19.77 -15.69
N LEU A 96 17.77 18.67 -15.86
CA LEU A 96 18.28 17.50 -16.57
C LEU A 96 18.75 17.98 -17.94
N ARG A 97 20.06 18.13 -18.09
CA ARG A 97 20.68 18.49 -19.37
C ARG A 97 20.61 17.21 -20.19
N GLN A 98 19.65 17.14 -21.10
CA GLN A 98 19.51 16.03 -22.04
C GLN A 98 20.78 15.99 -22.91
N LEU A 99 21.71 15.10 -22.59
CA LEU A 99 22.87 14.82 -23.44
C LEU A 99 22.40 13.81 -24.49
N GLY A 100 21.79 14.32 -25.57
CA GLY A 100 21.34 13.50 -26.67
C GLY A 100 20.82 14.36 -27.81
N GLY A 101 21.66 14.52 -28.84
CA GLY A 101 21.28 14.85 -30.20
C GLY A 101 21.38 13.60 -31.06
#